data_AF-A0A0A2YC97-F1
#
_entry.id   AF-A0A0A2YC97-F1
#
_cell.length_a   1.000
_cell.length_b   1.000
_cell.length_c   1.000
_cell.angle_alpha   90.00
_cell.angle_beta   90.00
_cell.angle_gamma   90.00
#
_symmetry.space_group_name_H-M   'P 1'
#
loop_
_entity.id
_entity.type
_entity.pdbx_description
1 polymer ?
#
loop_
_entity_poly.entity_id
_entity_poly.type
_entity_poly.pdbx_seq_one_letter_code
_entity_poly.pdbx_strand_id
1 'polypeptide(L)'
;MKKINLLLVLLLVLLSGCYLANGPPPSSTYWVKNGVRISYQEAYVCYKKSKAKSLDENELKRFTYLENKFKENPIDMINNHKDEYEDYYNLLDKISKLNSQCFYDLGYRFRPPLKWCLVQNGDSANICIENMKYRF
;
A
#
# COMPACT_ATOMS: atom_id res chain seq x y z
N MET A 1 -33.10 -22.28 26.06
CA MET A 1 -32.29 -21.09 25.67
C MET A 1 -30.86 -21.30 26.13
N LYS A 2 -29.92 -21.51 25.19
CA LYS A 2 -28.50 -21.71 25.52
C LYS A 2 -27.94 -20.43 26.13
N LYS A 3 -27.39 -20.51 27.34
CA LYS A 3 -26.61 -19.40 27.95
C LYS A 3 -25.44 -19.11 27.02
N ILE A 4 -25.57 -18.07 26.20
CA ILE A 4 -24.45 -17.53 25.44
C ILE A 4 -23.44 -17.09 26.48
N ASN A 5 -22.30 -17.79 26.51
CA ASN A 5 -21.26 -17.58 27.48
C ASN A 5 -20.68 -16.18 27.24
N LEU A 6 -20.86 -15.24 28.18
CA LEU A 6 -20.44 -13.84 28.06
C LEU A 6 -18.96 -13.71 27.65
N LEU A 7 -18.14 -14.68 28.07
CA LEU A 7 -16.74 -14.82 27.69
C LEU A 7 -16.54 -14.99 26.18
N LEU A 8 -17.41 -15.75 25.52
CA LEU A 8 -17.37 -16.01 24.07
C LEU A 8 -17.73 -14.75 23.27
N VAL A 9 -18.66 -13.93 23.78
CA VAL A 9 -19.01 -12.64 23.18
C VAL A 9 -17.86 -11.64 23.31
N LEU A 10 -17.25 -11.54 24.50
CA LEU A 10 -16.08 -10.69 24.73
C LEU A 10 -14.89 -11.10 23.86
N LEU A 11 -14.65 -12.41 23.68
CA LEU A 11 -13.56 -12.90 22.83
C LEU A 11 -13.76 -12.51 21.36
N LEU A 12 -14.99 -12.60 20.85
CA LEU A 12 -15.32 -12.23 19.47
C LEU A 12 -15.15 -10.71 19.23
N VAL A 13 -15.53 -9.88 20.21
CA VAL A 13 -15.34 -8.42 20.14
C VAL A 13 -13.85 -8.07 20.19
N LEU A 14 -13.07 -8.68 21.07
CA LEU A 14 -11.63 -8.44 21.18
C LEU A 14 -10.86 -8.90 19.92
N LEU A 15 -11.23 -10.04 19.33
CA LEU A 15 -10.64 -10.54 18.09
C LEU A 15 -10.96 -9.64 16.88
N SER A 16 -12.11 -8.96 16.88
CA SER A 16 -12.43 -7.97 15.85
C SER A 16 -11.65 -6.66 15.99
N GLY A 17 -11.17 -6.33 17.21
CA GLY A 17 -10.42 -5.11 17.49
C GLY A 17 -8.96 -5.13 16.98
N CYS A 18 -8.32 -6.29 16.86
CA CYS A 18 -6.92 -6.37 16.42
C CYS A 18 -6.70 -5.98 14.95
N TYR A 19 -7.73 -6.06 14.10
CA TYR A 19 -7.65 -5.59 12.71
C TYR A 19 -7.61 -4.07 12.62
N LEU A 20 -8.20 -3.37 13.59
CA LEU A 20 -8.27 -1.92 13.62
C LEU A 20 -6.97 -1.27 14.13
N ALA A 21 -6.24 -1.94 15.02
CA ALA A 21 -5.02 -1.39 15.62
C ALA A 21 -3.78 -1.41 14.72
N ASN A 22 -3.68 -2.36 13.78
CA ASN A 22 -2.47 -2.55 12.95
C ASN A 22 -2.56 -1.90 11.56
N GLY A 23 -3.65 -1.20 11.27
CA GLY A 23 -3.94 -0.69 9.94
C GLY A 23 -4.20 -1.81 8.90
N PRO A 24 -4.72 -1.44 7.73
CA PRO A 24 -4.91 -2.38 6.64
C PRO A 24 -3.55 -2.87 6.10
N PRO A 25 -3.41 -4.15 5.66
CA PRO A 25 -2.21 -4.61 4.97
C PRO A 25 -1.88 -3.76 3.74
N PRO A 26 -0.60 -3.65 3.33
CA PRO A 26 -0.23 -2.86 2.17
C PRO A 26 -0.83 -3.45 0.89
N SER A 27 -1.10 -2.58 -0.10
CA SER A 27 -1.77 -2.96 -1.34
C SER A 27 -1.04 -4.04 -2.14
N SER A 28 0.29 -4.08 -2.05
CA SER A 28 1.15 -5.11 -2.64
C SER A 28 0.73 -6.54 -2.26
N THR A 29 0.13 -6.73 -1.07
CA THR A 29 -0.34 -8.05 -0.61
C THR A 29 -1.52 -8.61 -1.41
N TYR A 30 -2.20 -7.76 -2.18
CA TYR A 30 -3.36 -8.14 -2.99
C TYR A 30 -3.04 -8.34 -4.46
N TRP A 31 -1.78 -8.21 -4.86
CA TRP A 31 -1.33 -8.59 -6.20
C TRP A 31 -1.01 -10.08 -6.22
N VAL A 32 -1.82 -10.86 -6.93
CA VAL A 32 -1.79 -12.33 -6.90
C VAL A 32 -1.65 -12.91 -8.31
N LYS A 33 -0.73 -13.88 -8.47
CA LYS A 33 -0.50 -14.69 -9.67
C LYS A 33 -0.51 -16.16 -9.27
N ASN A 34 -1.40 -16.97 -9.85
CA ASN A 34 -1.54 -18.40 -9.52
C ASN A 34 -1.69 -18.69 -8.01
N GLY A 35 -2.45 -17.85 -7.31
CA GLY A 35 -2.66 -17.98 -5.86
C GLY A 35 -1.50 -17.49 -4.98
N VAL A 36 -0.38 -17.08 -5.57
CA VAL A 36 0.80 -16.59 -4.87
C VAL A 36 0.87 -15.06 -4.95
N ARG A 37 1.20 -14.43 -3.82
CA ARG A 37 1.39 -12.97 -3.73
C ARG A 37 2.68 -12.56 -4.44
N ILE A 38 2.73 -11.34 -4.94
CA ILE A 38 3.96 -10.81 -5.52
C ILE A 38 5.13 -10.90 -4.53
N SER A 39 6.26 -11.42 -5.02
CA SER A 39 7.49 -11.51 -4.23
C SER A 39 8.13 -10.12 -4.03
N TYR A 40 8.93 -9.97 -2.98
CA TYR A 40 9.72 -8.75 -2.78
C TYR A 40 10.64 -8.47 -3.97
N GLN A 41 11.26 -9.51 -4.54
CA GLN A 41 12.17 -9.38 -5.67
C GLN A 41 11.47 -8.85 -6.93
N GLU A 42 10.31 -9.41 -7.30
CA GLU A 42 9.53 -8.92 -8.44
C GLU A 42 9.02 -7.50 -8.18
N ALA A 43 8.51 -7.23 -6.97
CA ALA A 43 8.05 -5.90 -6.57
C ALA A 43 9.17 -4.86 -6.67
N TYR A 44 10.38 -5.20 -6.20
CA TYR A 44 11.55 -4.34 -6.26
C TYR A 44 12.05 -4.10 -7.69
N VAL A 45 11.99 -5.11 -8.56
CA VAL A 45 12.30 -4.95 -9.99
C VAL A 45 11.34 -3.96 -10.64
N CYS A 46 10.04 -4.09 -10.39
CA CYS A 46 9.05 -3.13 -10.88
C CYS A 46 9.27 -1.73 -10.31
N TYR A 47 9.54 -1.61 -9.00
CA TYR A 47 9.87 -0.32 -8.37
C TYR A 47 11.04 0.38 -9.08
N LYS A 48 12.14 -0.33 -9.35
CA LYS A 48 13.28 0.24 -10.08
C LYS A 48 12.91 0.70 -11.49
N LYS A 49 12.16 -0.15 -12.23
CA LYS A 49 11.72 0.17 -13.61
C LYS A 49 10.79 1.38 -13.63
N SER A 50 9.79 1.39 -12.75
CA SER A 50 8.81 2.47 -12.61
C SER A 50 9.49 3.77 -12.20
N LYS A 51 10.40 3.73 -11.22
CA LYS A 51 11.15 4.92 -10.79
C LYS A 51 11.95 5.53 -11.92
N ALA A 52 12.69 4.72 -12.68
CA ALA A 52 13.45 5.19 -13.83
C ALA A 52 12.59 5.72 -14.98
N LYS A 53 11.32 5.28 -15.07
CA LYS A 53 10.38 5.69 -16.14
C LYS A 53 9.49 6.88 -15.76
N SER A 54 9.16 7.03 -14.48
CA SER A 54 8.19 8.03 -14.00
C SER A 54 8.81 9.37 -13.64
N LEU A 55 10.11 9.40 -13.33
CA LEU A 55 10.80 10.59 -12.85
C LEU A 55 11.83 11.07 -13.87
N ASP A 56 11.86 12.39 -14.11
CA ASP A 56 12.98 13.02 -14.80
C ASP A 56 14.24 13.09 -13.93
N GLU A 57 15.35 13.64 -14.46
CA GLU A 57 16.63 13.70 -13.74
C GLU A 57 16.54 14.54 -12.44
N ASN A 58 15.80 15.65 -12.47
CA ASN A 58 15.66 16.53 -11.30
C ASN A 58 14.72 15.91 -10.27
N GLU A 59 13.61 15.34 -10.71
CA GLU A 59 12.68 14.58 -9.87
C GLU A 59 13.37 13.38 -9.22
N LEU A 60 14.24 12.66 -9.94
CA LEU A 60 14.98 11.52 -9.40
C LEU A 60 15.96 11.96 -8.30
N LYS A 61 16.66 13.08 -8.49
CA LYS A 61 17.55 13.67 -7.46
C LYS A 61 16.74 14.08 -6.24
N ARG A 62 15.64 14.79 -6.43
CA ARG A 62 14.73 15.22 -5.36
C ARG A 62 14.15 14.04 -4.61
N PHE A 63 13.64 13.04 -5.32
CA PHE A 63 13.12 11.81 -4.76
C PHE A 63 14.17 11.06 -3.96
N THR A 64 15.41 10.95 -4.45
CA THR A 64 16.50 10.28 -3.72
C THR A 64 16.82 10.97 -2.40
N TYR A 65 16.88 12.30 -2.39
CA TYR A 65 17.03 13.09 -1.16
C TYR A 65 15.89 12.82 -0.17
N LEU A 66 14.65 12.93 -0.65
CA LEU A 66 13.46 12.74 0.18
C LEU A 66 13.31 11.31 0.69
N GLU A 67 13.61 10.31 -0.13
CA GLU A 67 13.56 8.89 0.25
C GLU A 67 14.59 8.58 1.34
N ASN A 68 15.79 9.17 1.28
CA ASN A 68 16.79 9.03 2.33
C ASN A 68 16.36 9.71 3.62
N LYS A 69 15.85 10.95 3.54
CA LYS A 69 15.32 11.67 4.70
C LYS A 69 14.16 10.91 5.37
N PHE A 70 13.25 10.35 4.57
CA PHE A 70 12.15 9.51 5.06
C PHE A 70 12.67 8.26 5.75
N LYS A 71 13.68 7.58 5.19
CA LYS A 71 14.30 6.38 5.81
C LYS A 71 15.02 6.68 7.12
N GLU A 72 15.64 7.85 7.23
CA GLU A 72 16.33 8.28 8.44
C GLU A 72 15.35 8.56 9.59
N ASN A 73 14.28 9.32 9.34
CA ASN A 73 13.28 9.62 10.35
C ASN A 73 11.88 9.87 9.76
N PRO A 74 11.07 8.81 9.58
CA PRO A 74 9.73 8.93 9.00
C PRO A 74 8.80 9.82 9.84
N ILE A 75 8.88 9.70 11.17
CA ILE A 75 7.97 10.40 12.10
C ILE A 75 8.23 11.92 12.04
N ASP A 76 9.50 12.31 12.03
CA ASP A 76 9.89 13.71 11.92
C ASP A 76 9.47 14.30 10.57
N MET A 77 9.70 13.57 9.48
CA MET A 77 9.30 14.04 8.15
C MET A 77 7.78 14.27 8.05
N ILE A 78 6.98 13.33 8.58
CA ILE A 78 5.52 13.42 8.58
C ILE A 78 5.02 14.59 9.44
N ASN A 79 5.58 14.78 10.63
CA ASN A 79 5.03 15.73 11.60
C ASN A 79 5.58 17.15 11.45
N ASN A 80 6.87 17.27 11.12
CA ASN A 80 7.62 18.53 11.16
C ASN A 80 8.04 19.05 9.78
N HIS A 81 8.03 18.20 8.74
CA HIS A 81 8.43 18.57 7.37
C HIS A 81 7.33 18.26 6.35
N LYS A 82 6.11 18.75 6.62
CA LYS A 82 4.91 18.42 5.85
C LYS A 82 5.03 18.64 4.34
N ASP A 83 5.61 19.76 3.91
CA ASP A 83 5.78 20.08 2.49
C ASP A 83 6.70 19.08 1.79
N GLU A 84 7.78 18.66 2.47
CA GLU A 84 8.70 17.65 1.93
C GLU A 84 8.08 16.26 1.95
N TYR A 85 7.28 15.95 2.96
CA TYR A 85 6.50 14.72 3.01
C TYR A 85 5.46 14.65 1.88
N GLU A 86 4.78 15.75 1.60
CA GLU A 86 3.82 15.85 0.49
C GLU A 86 4.53 15.71 -0.86
N ASP A 87 5.66 16.40 -1.06
CA ASP A 87 6.50 16.26 -2.26
C ASP A 87 6.99 14.82 -2.45
N TYR A 88 7.46 14.19 -1.38
CA TYR A 88 7.87 12.78 -1.38
C TYR A 88 6.72 11.86 -1.78
N TYR A 89 5.55 12.06 -1.17
CA TYR A 89 4.36 11.26 -1.43
C TYR A 89 3.88 11.43 -2.87
N ASN A 90 3.88 12.65 -3.42
CA ASN A 90 3.49 12.93 -4.79
C ASN A 90 4.42 12.24 -5.82
N LEU A 91 5.73 12.25 -5.59
CA LEU A 91 6.69 11.53 -6.41
C LEU A 91 6.52 10.01 -6.27
N LEU A 92 6.28 9.52 -5.05
CA LEU A 92 6.01 8.11 -4.79
C LEU A 92 4.72 7.63 -5.48
N ASP A 93 3.68 8.45 -5.51
CA ASP A 93 2.42 8.17 -6.19
C ASP A 93 2.62 7.97 -7.70
N LYS A 94 3.41 8.85 -8.36
CA LYS A 94 3.80 8.69 -9.77
C LYS A 94 4.47 7.33 -10.04
N ILE A 95 5.39 6.93 -9.16
CA ILE A 95 6.05 5.62 -9.24
C ILE A 95 5.04 4.48 -9.05
N SER A 96 4.14 4.62 -8.07
CA SER A 96 3.18 3.58 -7.68
C SER A 96 2.20 3.22 -8.81
N LYS A 97 1.77 4.20 -9.59
CA LYS A 97 0.89 4.02 -10.75
C LYS A 97 1.53 3.14 -11.83
N LEU A 98 2.83 3.33 -12.08
CA LEU A 98 3.57 2.47 -13.00
C LEU A 98 3.92 1.09 -12.41
N ASN A 99 4.10 0.99 -11.09
CA ASN A 99 4.31 -0.31 -10.43
C ASN A 99 3.13 -1.25 -10.67
N SER A 100 1.91 -0.75 -10.53
CA SER A 100 0.69 -1.52 -10.72
C SER A 100 0.57 -2.06 -12.15
N GLN A 101 0.91 -1.25 -13.16
CA GLN A 101 1.01 -1.73 -14.53
C GLN A 101 2.08 -2.82 -14.68
N CYS A 102 3.28 -2.62 -14.12
CA CYS A 102 4.35 -3.61 -14.17
C CYS A 102 3.95 -4.94 -13.51
N PHE A 103 3.24 -4.90 -12.39
CA PHE A 103 2.71 -6.11 -11.74
C PHE A 103 1.72 -6.83 -12.66
N TYR A 104 0.81 -6.08 -13.28
CA TYR A 104 -0.15 -6.63 -14.23
C TYR A 104 0.53 -7.30 -15.44
N ASP A 105 1.56 -6.65 -16.00
CA ASP A 105 2.34 -7.16 -17.13
C ASP A 105 3.11 -8.45 -16.76
N LEU A 106 3.52 -8.60 -15.50
CA LEU A 106 4.12 -9.84 -14.96
C LEU A 106 3.10 -10.97 -14.71
N GLY A 107 1.82 -10.74 -15.03
CA GLY A 107 0.72 -11.69 -14.88
C GLY A 107 0.03 -11.65 -13.51
N TYR A 108 0.31 -10.66 -12.68
CA TYR A 108 -0.42 -10.48 -11.42
C TYR A 108 -1.79 -9.84 -11.68
N ARG A 109 -2.73 -10.12 -10.77
CA ARG A 109 -4.05 -9.46 -10.73
C ARG A 109 -4.28 -8.85 -9.38
N PHE A 110 -4.88 -7.66 -9.37
CA PHE A 110 -5.22 -6.97 -8.15
C PHE A 110 -6.52 -7.54 -7.57
N ARG A 111 -6.41 -8.26 -6.44
CA ARG A 111 -7.50 -9.01 -5.80
C ARG A 111 -7.67 -8.64 -4.32
N PRO A 112 -8.02 -7.38 -4.00
CA PRO A 112 -8.30 -6.99 -2.63
C PRO A 112 -9.65 -7.55 -2.16
N PRO A 113 -9.82 -7.86 -0.87
CA PRO A 113 -11.13 -8.12 -0.30
C PRO A 113 -11.91 -6.81 -0.21
N LEU A 114 -13.24 -6.86 -0.44
CA LEU A 114 -14.09 -5.65 -0.42
C LEU A 114 -13.93 -4.84 0.88
N LYS A 115 -13.84 -5.53 2.03
CA LYS A 115 -13.63 -4.87 3.33
C LYS A 115 -12.37 -3.99 3.38
N TRP A 116 -11.33 -4.32 2.62
CA TRP A 116 -10.10 -3.53 2.55
C TRP A 116 -10.30 -2.27 1.71
N CYS A 117 -11.05 -2.36 0.61
CA CYS A 117 -11.41 -1.20 -0.21
C CYS A 117 -12.36 -0.22 0.50
N LEU A 118 -13.07 -0.66 1.54
CA LEU A 118 -14.05 0.14 2.27
C LEU A 118 -13.51 0.78 3.55
N VAL A 119 -12.21 0.66 3.83
CA VAL A 119 -11.60 1.32 4.99
C VAL A 119 -11.64 2.84 4.78
N GLN A 120 -12.42 3.55 5.61
CA GLN A 120 -12.71 4.98 5.43
C GLN A 120 -11.55 5.92 5.82
N ASN A 121 -10.59 5.44 6.62
CA ASN A 121 -9.53 6.27 7.21
C ASN A 121 -8.16 6.08 6.53
N GLY A 122 -8.11 5.71 5.25
CA GLY A 122 -6.83 5.56 4.55
C GLY A 122 -6.93 5.47 3.04
N ASP A 123 -5.78 5.47 2.38
CA ASP A 123 -5.64 5.46 0.92
C ASP A 123 -6.13 4.18 0.24
N SER A 124 -6.54 3.16 1.01
CA SER A 124 -7.01 1.88 0.49
C SER A 124 -8.18 2.00 -0.49
N ALA A 125 -9.10 2.93 -0.26
CA ALA A 125 -10.22 3.18 -1.16
C ALA A 125 -9.74 3.69 -2.52
N ASN A 126 -8.86 4.70 -2.52
CA ASN A 126 -8.29 5.28 -3.75
C ASN A 126 -7.46 4.24 -4.51
N ILE A 127 -6.58 3.52 -3.79
CA ILE A 127 -5.79 2.43 -4.38
C ILE A 127 -6.69 1.36 -5.00
N CYS A 128 -7.83 1.05 -4.37
CA CYS A 128 -8.80 0.15 -4.99
C CYS A 128 -9.36 0.71 -6.29
N ILE A 129 -9.89 1.93 -6.28
CA ILE A 129 -10.46 2.57 -7.46
C ILE A 129 -9.45 2.57 -8.62
N GLU A 130 -8.21 2.96 -8.36
CA GLU A 130 -7.16 3.03 -9.37
C GLU A 130 -6.79 1.66 -9.96
N ASN A 131 -6.78 0.61 -9.14
CA ASN A 131 -6.27 -0.71 -9.52
C ASN A 131 -7.35 -1.73 -9.87
N MET A 132 -8.63 -1.39 -9.72
CA MET A 132 -9.75 -2.26 -10.11
C MET A 132 -9.71 -2.65 -11.59
N LYS A 133 -9.11 -1.82 -12.46
CA LYS A 133 -8.87 -2.15 -13.87
C LYS A 133 -7.94 -3.35 -14.09
N TYR A 134 -7.13 -3.71 -13.10
CA TYR A 134 -6.18 -4.84 -13.13
C TYR A 134 -6.72 -6.11 -12.45
N ARG A 135 -8.02 -6.14 -12.15
CA ARG A 135 -8.65 -7.26 -11.43
C ARG A 135 -8.80 -8.51 -12.30
N PHE A 136 -8.97 -8.34 -13.60
CA PHE A 136 -9.28 -9.39 -14.58
C PHE A 136 -8.11 -9.63 -15.52
#